data_AF-C0MM87-F1
#
_entry.id   AF-C0MM87-F1
#
_cell.length_a   1.000
_cell.length_b   1.000
_cell.length_c   1.000
_cell.angle_alpha   90.00
_cell.angle_beta   90.00
_cell.angle_gamma   90.00
#
_symmetry.space_group_name_H-M   'P 1'
#
loop_
_entity.id
_entity.type
_entity.pdbx_description
1 polymer ?
#
loop_
_entity_poly.entity_id
_entity_poly.type
_entity_poly.pdbx_seq_one_letter_code
_entity_poly.pdbx_strand_id
1 'polypeptide(L)'
;MRTAMSKTIKELAEELSLSKSGIRKYLTASFRVRYTHESAHRILIDDAGVKVIKQMIAHKGVHSERTQKAHGVHTEQTSAQSNSVLVEQLRAKDKQIENLQKLLDQSQQLQLMAENKLKKLEAPQNAPESGSEPANDQTHERVPEAPVKAESSPEQPPSFWQRLFGSGK
;
A
#
# COMPACT_ATOMS: atom_id res chain seq x y z
N MET A 1 46.58 17.38 46.53
CA MET A 1 45.32 16.77 47.01
C MET A 1 44.32 16.77 45.85
N ARG A 2 43.97 15.61 45.30
CA ARG A 2 42.90 15.53 44.28
C ARG A 2 41.59 15.27 45.02
N THR A 3 40.72 16.28 45.05
CA THR A 3 39.35 16.17 45.54
C THR A 3 38.63 15.09 44.74
N ALA A 4 38.10 14.08 45.43
CA ALA A 4 37.21 13.10 44.83
C ALA A 4 35.87 13.79 44.52
N MET A 5 35.78 14.40 43.33
CA MET A 5 34.58 15.10 42.89
C MET A 5 33.60 14.08 42.30
N SER A 6 32.63 13.65 43.10
CA SER A 6 31.47 12.91 42.61
C SER A 6 30.57 13.84 41.79
N LYS A 7 30.14 13.41 40.60
CA LYS A 7 29.31 14.22 39.70
C LYS A 7 27.89 13.68 39.63
N THR A 8 26.93 14.58 39.57
CA THR A 8 25.54 14.20 39.29
C THR A 8 25.37 13.84 37.81
N ILE A 9 24.32 13.07 37.50
CA ILE A 9 23.91 12.78 36.11
C ILE A 9 23.69 14.08 35.31
N LYS A 10 23.25 15.17 35.95
CA LYS A 10 23.03 16.46 35.30
C LYS A 10 24.35 17.14 34.92
N GLU A 11 25.30 17.23 35.84
CA GLU A 11 26.60 17.86 35.57
C GLU A 11 27.38 17.06 34.52
N LEU A 12 27.31 15.73 34.59
CA LEU A 12 27.94 14.88 33.59
C LEU A 12 27.28 15.04 32.20
N ALA A 13 25.97 15.33 32.15
CA ALA A 13 25.23 15.59 30.91
C ALA A 13 25.73 16.86 30.22
N GLU A 14 25.88 17.92 31.00
CA GLU A 14 26.37 19.22 30.54
C GLU A 14 27.84 19.14 30.09
N GLU A 15 28.70 18.43 30.84
CA GLU A 15 30.11 18.24 30.46
C GLU A 15 30.29 17.43 29.17
N LEU A 16 29.50 16.37 28.98
CA LEU A 16 29.61 15.48 27.83
C LEU A 16 28.74 15.90 26.65
N SER A 17 27.99 17.00 26.76
CA SER A 17 26.98 17.44 25.78
C SER A 17 25.98 16.33 25.41
N LEU A 18 25.62 15.49 26.39
CA LEU A 18 24.68 14.39 26.24
C LEU A 18 23.39 14.70 27.01
N SER A 19 22.27 14.11 26.58
CA SER A 19 21.04 14.20 27.37
C SER A 19 21.15 13.39 28.67
N LYS A 20 20.41 13.79 29.72
CA LYS A 20 20.30 13.01 30.98
C LYS A 20 19.89 11.56 30.73
N SER A 21 19.02 11.35 29.74
CA SER A 21 18.60 10.00 29.29
C SER A 21 19.75 9.25 28.63
N GLY A 22 20.55 9.94 27.79
CA GLY A 22 21.75 9.38 27.17
C GLY A 22 22.76 8.85 28.18
N ILE A 23 22.99 9.57 29.28
CA ILE A 23 23.85 9.10 30.37
C ILE A 23 23.25 7.90 31.08
N ARG A 24 21.94 7.93 31.40
CA ARG A 24 21.25 6.81 32.05
C ARG A 24 21.39 5.48 31.30
N LYS A 25 21.54 5.50 29.98
CA LYS A 25 21.81 4.30 29.16
C LYS A 25 23.14 3.61 29.51
N TYR A 26 24.14 4.36 29.97
CA TYR A 26 25.42 3.82 30.41
C TYR A 26 25.42 3.36 31.88
N LEU A 27 24.41 3.77 32.67
CA LEU A 27 24.25 3.36 34.07
C LEU A 27 23.50 2.03 34.17
N THR A 28 24.11 0.95 33.69
CA THR A 28 23.63 -0.44 33.87
C THR A 28 23.62 -0.84 35.36
N ALA A 29 22.83 -1.84 35.74
CA ALA A 29 22.77 -2.35 37.12
C ALA A 29 24.17 -2.66 37.69
N SER A 30 25.04 -3.32 36.91
CA SER A 30 26.42 -3.62 37.30
C SER A 30 27.32 -2.39 37.42
N PHE A 31 27.06 -1.34 36.64
CA PHE A 31 27.76 -0.06 36.73
C PHE A 31 27.36 0.70 38.00
N ARG A 32 26.06 0.71 38.32
CA ARG A 32 25.53 1.42 39.49
C ARG A 32 26.08 0.87 40.79
N VAL A 33 26.21 -0.45 40.90
CA VAL A 33 26.78 -1.10 42.09
C VAL A 33 28.24 -0.70 42.33
N ARG A 34 29.01 -0.42 41.26
CA ARG A 34 30.46 -0.21 41.36
C ARG A 34 30.91 1.26 41.40
N TYR A 35 30.12 2.16 40.83
CA TYR A 35 30.56 3.53 40.55
C TYR A 35 29.52 4.60 40.89
N THR A 36 28.42 4.22 41.55
CA THR A 36 27.41 5.18 41.96
C THR A 36 27.06 5.00 43.42
N HIS A 37 26.82 6.12 44.09
CA HIS A 37 26.30 6.15 45.44
C HIS A 37 25.10 7.11 45.50
N GLU A 38 24.16 6.80 46.38
CA GLU A 38 23.00 7.65 46.61
C GLU A 38 23.30 8.64 47.72
N SER A 39 23.11 9.93 47.45
CA SER A 39 23.23 10.98 48.44
C SER A 39 22.07 11.95 48.27
N ALA A 40 21.34 12.21 49.35
CA ALA A 40 20.22 13.15 49.38
C ALA A 40 19.28 13.02 48.16
N HIS A 41 18.83 11.79 47.88
CA HIS A 41 17.84 11.47 46.83
C HIS A 41 18.37 11.70 45.39
N ARG A 42 19.70 11.75 45.22
CA ARG A 42 20.37 11.91 43.93
C ARG A 42 21.41 10.82 43.76
N ILE A 43 21.54 10.34 42.53
CA ILE A 43 22.60 9.42 42.13
C ILE A 43 23.84 10.26 41.79
N LEU A 44 24.89 10.04 42.57
CA LEU A 44 26.22 10.58 42.34
C LEU A 44 27.11 9.50 41.70
N ILE A 45 27.91 9.91 40.72
CA ILE A 45 28.82 9.05 39.98
C ILE A 45 30.24 9.40 40.41
N ASP A 46 31.01 8.39 40.79
CA ASP A 46 32.41 8.55 41.19
C ASP A 46 33.28 8.92 39.98
N ASP A 47 34.44 9.54 40.23
CA ASP A 47 35.39 9.91 39.17
C ASP A 47 35.83 8.69 38.32
N ALA A 48 35.96 7.52 38.95
CA ALA A 48 36.21 6.26 38.25
C ALA A 48 35.07 5.90 37.27
N GLY A 49 33.82 6.08 37.69
CA GLY A 49 32.64 5.88 36.84
C GLY A 49 32.58 6.86 35.67
N VAL A 50 32.93 8.13 35.90
CA VAL A 50 32.99 9.16 34.86
C VAL A 50 34.00 8.78 33.77
N LYS A 51 35.19 8.28 34.15
CA LYS A 51 36.21 7.81 33.20
C LYS A 51 35.72 6.62 32.37
N VAL A 52 35.07 5.65 33.01
CA VAL A 52 34.48 4.50 32.32
C VAL A 52 33.43 4.94 31.31
N ILE A 53 32.53 5.87 31.69
CA ILE A 53 31.52 6.42 30.77
C ILE A 53 32.20 7.11 29.58
N LYS A 54 33.23 7.94 29.82
CA LYS A 54 34.00 8.60 28.74
C LYS A 54 34.65 7.59 27.79
N GLN A 55 35.24 6.52 28.32
CA GLN A 55 35.81 5.43 27.52
C GLN A 55 34.74 4.71 26.71
N MET A 56 33.59 4.38 27.31
CA MET A 56 32.47 3.73 26.60
C MET A 56 31.95 4.58 25.45
N ILE A 57 31.86 5.91 25.63
CA ILE A 57 31.46 6.85 24.58
C ILE A 57 32.50 6.90 23.46
N ALA A 58 33.79 6.99 23.81
CA ALA A 58 34.88 7.01 22.83
C ALA A 58 34.92 5.71 22.02
N HIS A 59 34.82 4.55 22.66
CA HIS A 59 34.76 3.25 21.99
C HIS A 59 33.49 3.09 21.13
N LYS A 60 32.35 3.66 21.54
CA LYS A 60 31.13 3.65 20.73
C LYS A 60 31.30 4.45 19.44
N GLY A 61 32.01 5.58 19.47
CA GLY A 61 32.37 6.34 18.26
C GLY A 61 33.27 5.54 17.31
N VAL A 62 34.32 4.91 17.85
CA VAL A 62 35.27 4.08 17.06
C VAL A 62 34.62 2.81 16.50
N HIS A 63 33.73 2.17 17.28
CA HIS A 63 32.94 1.05 16.79
C HIS A 63 31.85 1.49 15.82
N SER A 64 31.31 2.70 15.90
CA SER A 64 30.38 3.22 14.90
C SER A 64 31.05 3.35 13.52
N GLU A 65 32.29 3.85 13.45
CA GLU A 65 33.02 3.92 12.17
C GLU A 65 33.47 2.53 11.66
N ARG A 66 33.85 1.61 12.56
CA ARG A 66 34.26 0.24 12.17
C ARG A 66 33.08 -0.67 11.83
N THR A 67 31.93 -0.49 12.47
CA THR A 67 30.69 -1.22 12.13
C THR A 67 30.00 -0.63 10.92
N GLN A 68 30.14 0.67 10.60
CA GLN A 68 29.66 1.19 9.30
C GLN A 68 30.36 0.52 8.11
N LYS A 69 31.66 0.20 8.22
CA LYS A 69 32.39 -0.51 7.15
C LYS A 69 32.11 -2.03 7.09
N ALA A 70 31.76 -2.67 8.22
CA ALA A 70 31.47 -4.11 8.26
C ALA A 70 29.96 -4.44 8.07
N HIS A 71 29.04 -3.58 8.51
CA HIS A 71 27.61 -3.69 8.19
C HIS A 71 27.27 -3.13 6.80
N GLY A 72 28.07 -2.23 6.22
CA GLY A 72 27.90 -1.83 4.83
C GLY A 72 27.91 -3.03 3.89
N VAL A 73 28.92 -3.89 3.96
CA VAL A 73 29.04 -5.01 2.99
C VAL A 73 27.90 -6.04 3.11
N HIS A 74 27.46 -6.39 4.33
CA HIS A 74 26.42 -7.41 4.51
C HIS A 74 24.99 -6.86 4.42
N THR A 75 24.77 -5.57 4.66
CA THR A 75 23.45 -4.90 4.52
C THR A 75 23.21 -4.43 3.10
N GLU A 76 24.24 -4.01 2.37
CA GLU A 76 24.15 -3.66 0.93
C GLU A 76 23.74 -4.88 0.11
N GLN A 77 24.25 -6.07 0.43
CA GLN A 77 23.97 -7.28 -0.36
C GLN A 77 22.55 -7.82 -0.11
N THR A 78 22.05 -7.77 1.13
CA THR A 78 20.64 -8.14 1.44
C THR A 78 19.67 -7.06 0.97
N SER A 79 20.04 -5.78 1.06
CA SER A 79 19.25 -4.65 0.53
C SER A 79 19.16 -4.69 -1.00
N ALA A 80 20.27 -4.95 -1.71
CA ALA A 80 20.29 -5.08 -3.17
C ALA A 80 19.44 -6.26 -3.65
N GLN A 81 19.50 -7.41 -2.97
CA GLN A 81 18.62 -8.55 -3.26
C GLN A 81 17.15 -8.21 -3.01
N SER A 82 16.83 -7.54 -1.90
CA SER A 82 15.47 -7.09 -1.57
C SER A 82 14.92 -6.11 -2.61
N ASN A 83 15.75 -5.15 -3.04
CA ASN A 83 15.40 -4.18 -4.08
C ASN A 83 15.18 -4.86 -5.43
N SER A 84 15.97 -5.88 -5.78
CA SER A 84 15.78 -6.61 -7.04
C SER A 84 14.45 -7.34 -7.11
N VAL A 85 14.02 -7.97 -6.01
CA VAL A 85 12.72 -8.65 -5.91
C VAL A 85 11.57 -7.64 -5.97
N LEU A 86 11.71 -6.49 -5.31
CA LEU A 86 10.72 -5.42 -5.37
C LEU A 86 10.56 -4.85 -6.79
N VAL A 87 11.67 -4.65 -7.52
CA VAL A 87 11.64 -4.19 -8.92
C VAL A 87 10.97 -5.21 -9.84
N GLU A 88 11.23 -6.50 -9.63
CA GLU A 88 10.59 -7.56 -10.42
C GLU A 88 9.08 -7.63 -10.16
N GLN A 89 8.66 -7.51 -8.90
CA GLN A 89 7.25 -7.45 -8.53
C GLN A 89 6.56 -6.21 -9.14
N LEU A 90 7.21 -5.05 -9.15
CA LEU A 90 6.69 -3.86 -9.79
C LEU A 90 6.49 -4.07 -11.28
N ARG A 91 7.48 -4.63 -11.98
CA ARG A 91 7.36 -4.96 -13.41
C ARG A 91 6.23 -5.94 -13.70
N ALA A 92 6.04 -6.94 -12.84
CA ALA A 92 4.94 -7.89 -12.99
C ALA A 92 3.57 -7.20 -12.81
N LYS A 93 3.45 -6.29 -11.85
CA LYS A 93 2.24 -5.48 -11.65
C LYS A 93 1.98 -4.53 -12.80
N ASP A 94 3.00 -3.88 -13.34
CA ASP A 94 2.85 -2.98 -14.50
C ASP A 94 2.33 -3.73 -15.73
N LYS A 95 2.85 -4.94 -16.00
CA LYS A 95 2.32 -5.81 -17.06
C LYS A 95 0.86 -6.20 -16.84
N GLN A 96 0.49 -6.48 -15.59
CA GLN A 96 -0.91 -6.79 -15.26
C GLN A 96 -1.82 -5.58 -15.51
N ILE A 97 -1.37 -4.38 -15.15
CA ILE A 97 -2.11 -3.13 -15.40
C ILE A 97 -2.27 -2.90 -16.90
N GLU A 98 -1.22 -3.09 -17.70
CA GLU A 98 -1.28 -2.97 -19.16
C GLU A 98 -2.31 -3.94 -19.77
N ASN A 99 -2.33 -5.18 -19.30
CA ASN A 99 -3.30 -6.18 -19.77
C ASN A 99 -4.74 -5.80 -19.39
N LEU A 100 -4.95 -5.29 -18.18
CA LEU A 100 -6.27 -4.83 -17.72
C LEU A 100 -6.75 -3.61 -18.53
N GLN A 101 -5.86 -2.67 -18.83
CA GLN A 101 -6.16 -1.52 -19.69
C GLN A 101 -6.58 -1.97 -21.09
N LYS A 102 -5.81 -2.86 -21.74
CA LYS A 102 -6.17 -3.42 -23.04
C LYS A 102 -7.53 -4.12 -23.04
N LEU A 103 -7.82 -4.91 -22.00
CA LEU A 103 -9.11 -5.60 -21.88
C LEU A 103 -10.27 -4.61 -21.70
N LEU A 104 -10.05 -3.56 -20.90
CA LEU A 104 -11.02 -2.49 -20.73
C LEU A 104 -11.30 -1.76 -22.05
N ASP A 105 -10.26 -1.39 -22.79
CA ASP A 105 -10.39 -0.71 -24.08
C ASP A 105 -11.16 -1.57 -25.09
N GLN A 106 -10.86 -2.87 -25.15
CA GLN A 106 -11.60 -3.83 -25.99
C GLN A 106 -13.07 -3.90 -25.59
N SER A 107 -13.37 -3.93 -24.28
CA SER A 107 -14.75 -3.98 -23.80
C SER A 107 -15.53 -2.70 -24.16
N GLN A 108 -14.90 -1.53 -24.04
CA GLN A 108 -15.50 -0.25 -24.42
C GLN A 108 -15.75 -0.20 -25.93
N GLN A 109 -14.78 -0.65 -26.74
CA GLN A 109 -14.95 -0.70 -28.19
C GLN A 109 -16.11 -1.62 -28.59
N LEU A 110 -16.21 -2.80 -27.99
CA LEU A 110 -17.31 -3.74 -28.24
C LEU A 110 -18.66 -3.15 -27.82
N GLN A 111 -18.72 -2.46 -26.68
CA GLN A 111 -19.92 -1.77 -26.23
C GLN A 111 -20.35 -0.69 -27.22
N LEU A 112 -19.44 0.16 -27.69
CA LEU A 112 -19.72 1.17 -28.71
C LEU A 112 -20.21 0.54 -30.02
N MET A 113 -19.61 -0.58 -30.44
CA MET A 113 -20.07 -1.31 -31.63
C MET A 113 -21.48 -1.87 -31.44
N ALA A 114 -21.79 -2.40 -30.26
CA ALA A 114 -23.12 -2.92 -29.94
C ALA A 114 -24.15 -1.79 -29.92
N GLU A 115 -23.88 -0.68 -29.24
CA GLU A 115 -24.74 0.50 -29.21
C GLU A 115 -24.99 1.08 -30.61
N ASN A 116 -23.95 1.15 -31.45
CA ASN A 116 -24.11 1.61 -32.83
C ASN A 116 -24.97 0.67 -33.69
N LYS A 117 -24.87 -0.65 -33.46
CA LYS A 117 -25.73 -1.62 -34.15
C LYS A 117 -27.18 -1.50 -33.67
N LEU A 118 -27.41 -1.36 -32.37
CA LEU A 118 -28.73 -1.12 -31.80
C LEU A 118 -29.35 0.15 -32.37
N LYS A 119 -28.62 1.27 -32.35
CA LYS A 119 -29.08 2.53 -32.95
C LYS A 119 -29.42 2.41 -34.44
N LYS A 120 -28.72 1.57 -35.21
CA LYS A 120 -29.05 1.33 -36.62
C LYS A 120 -30.30 0.48 -36.82
N LEU A 121 -30.63 -0.38 -35.85
CA LEU A 121 -31.85 -1.19 -35.84
C LEU A 121 -33.04 -0.42 -35.28
N GLU A 122 -32.79 0.49 -34.33
CA GLU A 122 -33.78 1.41 -33.75
C GLU A 122 -34.01 2.64 -34.64
N ALA A 123 -33.01 3.04 -35.45
CA ALA A 123 -33.20 3.99 -36.53
C ALA A 123 -34.24 3.38 -37.48
N PRO A 124 -35.38 4.05 -37.65
CA PRO A 124 -36.60 3.35 -37.97
C PRO A 124 -36.62 2.80 -39.39
N GLN A 125 -37.33 1.69 -39.53
CA GLN A 125 -38.20 1.33 -40.65
C GLN A 125 -39.24 2.44 -40.99
N ASN A 126 -38.84 3.72 -40.95
CA ASN A 126 -39.62 4.89 -41.33
C ASN A 126 -38.84 5.62 -42.42
N ALA A 127 -38.58 4.94 -43.54
CA ALA A 127 -38.45 5.63 -44.81
C ALA A 127 -39.86 5.69 -45.41
N PRO A 128 -40.41 6.88 -45.74
CA PRO A 128 -41.58 6.94 -46.59
C PRO A 128 -41.15 6.52 -47.98
N GLU A 129 -41.52 5.30 -48.39
CA GLU A 129 -41.60 4.97 -49.81
C GLU A 129 -42.66 5.88 -50.42
N SER A 130 -42.20 6.96 -51.07
CA SER A 130 -43.06 7.84 -51.86
C SER A 130 -42.91 7.47 -53.33
N GLY A 131 -43.89 6.70 -53.81
CA GLY A 131 -44.43 6.81 -55.16
C GLY A 131 -44.16 5.65 -56.11
N SER A 132 -45.13 4.74 -56.26
CA SER A 132 -45.84 4.46 -57.54
C SER A 132 -46.98 3.45 -57.36
N GLU A 133 -48.21 3.97 -57.33
CA GLU A 133 -49.50 3.39 -57.80
C GLU A 133 -50.10 2.06 -57.26
N PRO A 134 -51.46 1.93 -57.31
CA PRO A 134 -52.24 1.06 -56.42
C PRO A 134 -52.79 -0.19 -57.12
N ALA A 135 -52.80 -1.33 -56.42
CA ALA A 135 -53.79 -2.38 -56.65
C ALA A 135 -53.78 -3.44 -55.53
N ASN A 136 -54.94 -3.52 -54.88
CA ASN A 136 -55.61 -4.74 -54.42
C ASN A 136 -55.28 -5.34 -53.03
N ASP A 137 -56.34 -5.33 -52.24
CA ASP A 137 -56.84 -6.38 -51.33
C ASP A 137 -56.39 -6.45 -49.86
N GLN A 138 -57.31 -5.95 -49.02
CA GLN A 138 -57.93 -6.64 -47.89
C GLN A 138 -57.14 -6.94 -46.59
N THR A 139 -57.54 -6.18 -45.55
CA THR A 139 -57.93 -6.62 -44.18
C THR A 139 -56.78 -7.11 -43.26
N HIS A 140 -56.47 -6.48 -42.11
CA HIS A 140 -57.35 -6.24 -40.98
C HIS A 140 -56.79 -5.14 -40.04
N GLU A 141 -57.69 -4.24 -39.65
CA GLU A 141 -57.54 -3.22 -38.62
C GLU A 141 -57.48 -3.84 -37.21
N ARG A 142 -56.49 -3.49 -36.37
CA ARG A 142 -56.73 -3.15 -34.94
C ARG A 142 -55.55 -2.44 -34.25
N VAL A 143 -55.91 -1.29 -33.68
CA VAL A 143 -55.24 -0.28 -32.84
C VAL A 143 -54.39 -0.83 -31.67
N PRO A 144 -53.34 -0.09 -31.20
CA PRO A 144 -52.41 -0.54 -30.17
C PRO A 144 -52.94 -0.24 -28.76
N GLU A 145 -52.86 -1.21 -27.86
CA GLU A 145 -53.13 -1.03 -26.43
C GLU A 145 -52.02 -1.75 -25.64
N ALA A 146 -51.28 -1.00 -24.84
CA ALA A 146 -50.50 -1.49 -23.71
C ALA A 146 -51.13 -0.92 -22.43
N PRO A 147 -50.80 -1.37 -21.21
CA PRO A 147 -50.08 -2.57 -20.77
C PRO A 147 -50.84 -3.32 -19.65
N VAL A 148 -50.78 -4.67 -19.57
CA VAL A 148 -51.20 -5.37 -18.34
C VAL A 148 -50.27 -6.53 -17.99
N LYS A 149 -49.85 -6.51 -16.73
CA LYS A 149 -49.00 -7.49 -16.06
C LYS A 149 -49.70 -8.84 -15.84
N ALA A 150 -48.84 -9.85 -15.73
CA ALA A 150 -48.91 -11.05 -14.89
C ALA A 150 -49.59 -12.32 -15.47
N GLU A 151 -48.70 -13.29 -15.71
CA GLU A 151 -48.80 -14.70 -15.33
C GLU A 151 -49.56 -15.68 -16.26
N SER A 152 -48.83 -16.35 -17.16
CA SER A 152 -48.61 -17.81 -17.13
C SER A 152 -47.88 -18.37 -18.39
N SER A 153 -46.69 -18.98 -18.17
CA SER A 153 -45.99 -19.98 -19.03
C SER A 153 -45.41 -19.57 -20.42
N PRO A 154 -44.37 -20.23 -20.98
CA PRO A 154 -43.33 -21.08 -20.41
C PRO A 154 -41.94 -20.39 -20.40
N GLU A 155 -40.95 -21.08 -19.82
CA GLU A 155 -39.57 -20.66 -19.57
C GLU A 155 -38.96 -19.71 -20.61
N GLN A 156 -38.71 -18.46 -20.19
CA GLN A 156 -37.81 -17.61 -20.95
C GLN A 156 -36.40 -18.21 -20.86
N PRO A 157 -35.69 -18.34 -22.01
CA PRO A 157 -34.34 -18.88 -21.99
C PRO A 157 -33.47 -18.03 -21.06
N PRO A 158 -32.60 -18.66 -20.25
CA PRO A 158 -31.79 -17.95 -19.28
C PRO A 158 -31.00 -16.85 -19.99
N SER A 159 -31.05 -15.67 -19.40
CA SER A 159 -30.36 -14.49 -19.90
C SER A 159 -28.87 -14.81 -20.10
N PHE A 160 -28.25 -14.17 -21.08
CA PHE A 160 -26.84 -14.41 -21.45
C PHE A 160 -25.89 -14.44 -20.25
N TRP A 161 -26.11 -13.58 -19.26
CA TRP A 161 -25.32 -13.54 -18.02
C TRP A 161 -25.60 -14.70 -17.07
N GLN A 162 -26.84 -15.19 -17.00
CA GLN A 162 -27.16 -16.43 -16.28
C GLN A 162 -26.49 -17.64 -16.94
N ARG A 163 -26.28 -17.64 -18.27
CA ARG A 163 -25.53 -18.71 -18.94
C ARG A 163 -24.02 -18.67 -18.66
N LEU A 164 -23.45 -17.47 -18.53
CA LEU A 164 -22.00 -17.31 -18.32
C LEU A 164 -21.57 -17.47 -16.85
N PHE A 165 -22.40 -17.03 -15.90
CA PHE A 165 -22.03 -17.03 -14.47
C PHE A 165 -23.02 -17.79 -13.58
N GLY A 166 -24.16 -18.22 -14.13
CA GLY A 166 -25.18 -18.97 -13.41
C GLY A 166 -24.98 -20.46 -13.52
N SER A 167 -23.93 -20.99 -12.89
CA SER A 167 -23.91 -22.38 -12.42
C SER A 167 -22.85 -22.55 -11.34
N GLY A 168 -23.23 -22.17 -10.11
CA GLY A 168 -22.54 -22.54 -8.88
C GLY A 168 -23.54 -23.21 -7.95
N LYS A 169 -23.72 -24.52 -8.12
CA LYS A 169 -24.20 -25.45 -7.09
C LYS A 169 -23.42 -26.75 -7.23
#